data_AF-A0A803NDL9-F1
#
_entry.id   AF-A0A803NDL9-F1
#
_cell.length_a   1.000
_cell.length_b   1.000
_cell.length_c   1.000
_cell.angle_alpha   90.00
_cell.angle_beta   90.00
_cell.angle_gamma   90.00
#
_symmetry.space_group_name_H-M   'P 1'
#
loop_
_entity.id
_entity.type
_entity.pdbx_description
1 polymer ?
#
loop_
_entity_poly.entity_id
_entity_poly.type
_entity_poly.pdbx_seq_one_letter_code
_entity_poly.pdbx_strand_id
1 'polypeptide(L)'
;MEITAVAERDADLRRSAFKPSSPACKAVVDQLLKVIEKGDSDLLIPCLSAIDEREPEVERAAVIALTKFAGSENYLRVDHSKAILAAGGIKHLIQLVYFGEQQIVQIPALELLSYIALHVPDSEELARNEVLTVLDWASKQAHMVQDESRETLLLEAKSRLELYQTRGTR
;
A
#
# COMPACT_ATOMS: atom_id res chain seq x y z
N MET A 1 14.19 -33.65 -7.75
CA MET A 1 13.26 -32.99 -8.69
C MET A 1 12.77 -31.74 -7.97
N GLU A 2 13.40 -30.61 -8.24
CA GLU A 2 13.23 -29.33 -7.53
C GLU A 2 12.08 -28.55 -8.16
N ILE A 3 10.89 -28.63 -7.57
CA ILE A 3 9.69 -27.96 -8.07
C ILE A 3 9.87 -26.42 -8.01
N THR A 4 10.66 -25.93 -7.06
CA THR A 4 11.06 -24.53 -6.91
C THR A 4 11.96 -24.04 -8.04
N ALA A 5 12.99 -24.80 -8.42
CA ALA A 5 13.92 -24.42 -9.49
C ALA A 5 13.27 -24.44 -10.88
N VAL A 6 12.27 -25.29 -11.09
CA VAL A 6 11.50 -25.34 -12.34
C VAL A 6 10.55 -24.13 -12.46
N ALA A 7 9.90 -23.72 -11.37
CA ALA A 7 9.03 -22.53 -11.34
C ALA A 7 9.81 -21.21 -11.52
N GLU A 8 11.07 -21.17 -11.08
CA GLU A 8 11.94 -20.00 -11.27
C GLU A 8 12.31 -19.81 -12.75
N ARG A 9 12.49 -20.90 -13.51
CA ARG A 9 12.96 -20.88 -14.90
C ARG A 9 11.86 -20.80 -15.96
N ASP A 10 10.60 -21.06 -15.60
CA ASP A 10 9.49 -21.10 -16.55
C ASP A 10 8.46 -20.01 -16.26
N ALA A 11 8.50 -18.95 -17.06
CA ALA A 11 7.60 -17.81 -16.94
C ALA A 11 6.14 -18.16 -17.26
N ASP A 12 5.90 -19.17 -18.10
CA ASP A 12 4.54 -19.61 -18.45
C ASP A 12 3.97 -20.52 -17.36
N LEU A 13 4.82 -21.32 -16.71
CA LEU A 13 4.45 -22.11 -15.53
C LEU A 13 4.13 -21.20 -14.34
N ARG A 14 4.89 -20.11 -14.14
CA ARG A 14 4.60 -19.05 -13.16
C ARG A 14 3.26 -18.37 -13.43
N ARG A 15 3.00 -17.95 -14.67
CA ARG A 15 1.71 -17.38 -15.10
C ARG A 15 0.55 -18.35 -15.00
N SER A 16 0.78 -19.64 -15.22
CA SER A 16 -0.27 -20.67 -15.13
C SER A 16 -0.62 -21.05 -13.68
N ALA A 17 0.38 -21.06 -12.78
CA ALA A 17 0.22 -21.37 -11.36
C ALA A 17 -0.44 -20.22 -10.59
N PHE A 18 -0.25 -18.98 -11.07
CA PHE A 18 -0.85 -17.76 -10.53
C PHE A 18 -1.97 -17.20 -11.42
N LYS A 19 -2.83 -18.06 -11.98
CA LYS A 19 -4.11 -17.55 -12.48
C LYS A 19 -4.91 -16.97 -11.30
N PRO A 20 -5.49 -15.77 -11.39
CA PRO A 20 -6.28 -15.16 -10.31
C PRO A 20 -7.40 -16.07 -9.81
N SER A 21 -8.05 -16.78 -10.73
CA SER A 21 -9.11 -17.75 -10.43
C SER A 21 -8.62 -19.12 -9.92
N SER A 22 -7.31 -19.32 -9.78
CA SER A 22 -6.77 -20.60 -9.35
C SER A 22 -6.89 -20.78 -7.82
N PRO A 23 -7.19 -22.00 -7.36
CA PRO A 23 -7.17 -22.31 -5.92
C PRO A 23 -5.81 -22.02 -5.25
N ALA A 24 -4.71 -22.11 -5.99
CA ALA A 24 -3.37 -21.84 -5.49
C ALA A 24 -3.13 -20.34 -5.22
N CYS A 25 -3.49 -19.46 -6.17
CA CYS A 25 -3.43 -18.01 -5.98
C CYS A 25 -4.29 -17.58 -4.78
N LYS A 26 -5.53 -18.08 -4.72
CA LYS A 26 -6.44 -17.80 -3.60
C LYS A 26 -5.87 -18.29 -2.26
N ALA A 27 -5.28 -19.48 -2.21
CA ALA A 27 -4.67 -20.00 -0.98
C ALA A 27 -3.46 -19.16 -0.52
N VAL A 28 -2.62 -18.69 -1.45
CA VAL A 28 -1.49 -17.81 -1.13
C VAL A 28 -1.99 -16.46 -0.61
N VAL A 29 -2.99 -15.87 -1.25
CA VAL A 29 -3.62 -14.62 -0.81
C VAL A 29 -4.29 -14.78 0.55
N ASP A 30 -5.04 -15.86 0.78
CA ASP A 30 -5.69 -16.16 2.06
C ASP A 30 -4.67 -16.41 3.17
N GLN A 31 -3.54 -17.06 2.86
CA GLN A 31 -2.46 -17.30 3.81
C GLN A 31 -1.73 -16.00 4.14
N LEU A 32 -1.44 -15.15 3.15
CA LEU A 32 -0.96 -13.80 3.36
C LEU A 32 -1.92 -13.05 4.29
N LEU A 33 -3.21 -12.96 3.95
CA LEU A 33 -4.23 -12.26 4.73
C LEU A 33 -4.25 -12.69 6.21
N LYS A 34 -4.16 -14.00 6.47
CA LYS A 34 -4.15 -14.56 7.84
C LYS A 34 -2.88 -14.26 8.63
N VAL A 35 -1.73 -14.15 7.98
CA VAL A 35 -0.47 -13.82 8.67
C VAL A 35 -0.34 -12.31 8.84
N ILE A 36 -0.86 -11.53 7.90
CA ILE A 36 -1.04 -10.08 8.02
C ILE A 36 -1.94 -9.73 9.21
N GLU A 37 -3.02 -10.48 9.44
CA GLU A 37 -3.87 -10.33 10.63
C GLU A 37 -3.11 -10.50 11.96
N LYS A 38 -1.96 -11.19 11.94
CA LYS A 38 -1.09 -11.37 13.11
C LYS A 38 0.01 -10.31 13.24
N GLY A 39 0.14 -9.40 12.26
CA GLY A 39 1.09 -8.29 12.31
C GLY A 39 2.57 -8.70 12.27
N ASP A 40 2.88 -9.82 11.60
CA ASP A 40 4.25 -10.31 11.50
C ASP A 40 5.08 -9.39 10.58
N SER A 41 6.05 -8.69 11.18
CA SER A 41 6.91 -7.73 10.47
C SER A 41 7.76 -8.38 9.38
N ASP A 42 8.01 -9.69 9.47
CA ASP A 42 8.76 -10.44 8.46
C ASP A 42 8.03 -10.50 7.12
N LEU A 43 6.72 -10.23 7.11
CA LEU A 43 5.91 -10.18 5.89
C LEU A 43 5.89 -8.83 5.19
N LEU A 44 6.49 -7.79 5.78
CA LEU A 44 6.53 -6.47 5.17
C LEU A 44 7.23 -6.49 3.80
N ILE A 45 8.39 -7.15 3.71
CA ILE A 45 9.19 -7.23 2.47
C ILE A 45 8.48 -8.03 1.37
N PRO A 46 7.90 -9.23 1.65
CA PRO A 46 7.04 -9.91 0.69
C PRO A 46 5.88 -9.06 0.17
N CYS A 47 5.20 -8.31 1.04
CA CYS A 47 4.10 -7.44 0.62
C CYS A 47 4.59 -6.29 -0.28
N LEU A 48 5.73 -5.69 0.05
CA LEU A 48 6.35 -4.65 -0.78
C LEU A 48 6.80 -5.18 -2.15
N SER A 49 7.22 -6.43 -2.23
CA SER A 49 7.55 -7.05 -3.53
C SER A 49 6.27 -7.35 -4.34
N ALA A 50 5.17 -7.66 -3.66
CA ALA A 50 3.91 -8.04 -4.26
C ALA A 50 3.06 -6.87 -4.80
N ILE A 51 3.32 -5.63 -4.37
CA ILE A 51 2.63 -4.46 -4.95
C ILE A 51 3.10 -4.19 -6.39
N ASP A 52 4.34 -4.55 -6.75
CA ASP A 52 4.88 -4.36 -8.11
C ASP A 52 4.51 -5.51 -9.07
N GLU A 53 3.75 -6.51 -8.61
CA GLU A 53 3.33 -7.66 -9.41
C GLU A 53 2.18 -7.30 -10.36
N ARG A 54 2.12 -7.96 -11.53
CA ARG A 54 1.12 -7.66 -12.58
C ARG A 54 -0.28 -8.23 -12.31
N GLU A 55 -0.51 -8.82 -11.15
CA GLU A 55 -1.76 -9.52 -10.81
C GLU A 55 -2.59 -8.65 -9.85
N PRO A 56 -3.72 -8.06 -10.29
CA PRO A 56 -4.47 -7.08 -9.49
C PRO A 56 -4.99 -7.60 -8.14
N GLU A 57 -5.27 -8.90 -8.04
CA GLU A 57 -5.70 -9.51 -6.78
C GLU A 57 -4.57 -9.62 -5.76
N VAL A 58 -3.35 -9.91 -6.23
CA VAL A 58 -2.14 -10.00 -5.41
C VAL A 58 -1.73 -8.60 -4.94
N GLU A 59 -1.72 -7.65 -5.88
CA GLU A 59 -1.45 -6.25 -5.59
C GLU A 59 -2.45 -5.69 -4.55
N ARG A 60 -3.75 -5.93 -4.74
CA ARG A 60 -4.78 -5.54 -3.76
C ARG A 60 -4.51 -6.15 -2.38
N ALA A 61 -4.24 -7.44 -2.31
CA ALA A 61 -3.99 -8.12 -1.05
C ALA A 61 -2.75 -7.55 -0.34
N ALA A 62 -1.71 -7.25 -1.10
CA ALA A 62 -0.49 -6.61 -0.61
C ALA A 62 -0.74 -5.19 -0.11
N VAL A 63 -1.51 -4.37 -0.83
CA VAL A 63 -1.86 -3.02 -0.36
C VAL A 63 -2.67 -3.08 0.93
N ILE A 64 -3.69 -3.93 1.02
CA ILE A 64 -4.48 -4.12 2.26
C ILE A 64 -3.57 -4.55 3.42
N ALA A 65 -2.57 -5.40 3.14
CA ALA A 65 -1.57 -5.80 4.11
C ALA A 65 -0.79 -4.63 4.68
N LEU A 66 -0.23 -3.84 3.77
CA LEU A 66 0.57 -2.68 4.08
C LEU A 66 -0.26 -1.63 4.83
N THR A 67 -1.54 -1.46 4.50
CA THR A 67 -2.47 -0.60 5.26
C THR A 67 -2.58 -1.05 6.71
N LYS A 68 -2.65 -2.37 6.98
CA LYS A 68 -2.67 -2.90 8.35
C LYS A 68 -1.33 -2.69 9.10
N PHE A 69 -0.19 -2.77 8.41
CA PHE A 69 1.11 -2.47 9.01
C PHE A 69 1.28 -0.98 9.33
N ALA A 70 0.82 -0.10 8.45
CA ALA A 70 0.90 1.34 8.62
C ALA A 70 -0.23 1.93 9.48
N GLY A 71 -1.31 1.19 9.72
CA GLY A 71 -2.49 1.69 10.42
C GLY A 71 -2.23 2.11 11.88
N SER A 72 -3.04 3.03 12.38
CA SER A 72 -2.94 3.58 13.75
C SER A 72 -2.98 2.52 14.86
N GLU A 73 -3.61 1.37 14.62
CA GLU A 73 -3.68 0.25 15.56
C GLU A 73 -2.35 -0.51 15.71
N ASN A 74 -1.43 -0.36 14.76
CA ASN A 74 -0.13 -1.03 14.83
C ASN A 74 0.87 -0.21 15.66
N TYR A 75 1.55 -0.86 16.61
CA TYR A 75 2.57 -0.22 17.44
C TYR A 75 3.80 0.24 16.63
N LEU A 76 4.19 -0.54 15.62
CA LEU A 76 5.35 -0.28 14.75
C LEU A 76 4.99 0.53 13.50
N ARG A 77 3.80 1.14 13.45
CA ARG A 77 3.28 1.88 12.28
C ARG A 77 4.23 2.91 11.69
N VAL A 78 5.00 3.60 12.55
CA VAL A 78 6.00 4.59 12.11
C VAL A 78 7.16 3.89 11.42
N ASP A 79 7.72 2.84 12.02
CA ASP A 79 8.85 2.09 11.45
C ASP A 79 8.43 1.37 10.15
N HIS A 80 7.22 0.81 10.11
CA HIS A 80 6.67 0.22 8.90
C HIS A 80 6.46 1.25 7.80
N SER A 81 5.91 2.43 8.12
CA SER A 81 5.74 3.51 7.16
C SER A 81 7.10 3.98 6.59
N LYS A 82 8.13 4.10 7.43
CA LYS A 82 9.50 4.40 6.97
C LYS A 82 10.08 3.30 6.08
N ALA A 83 9.86 2.04 6.42
CA ALA A 83 10.33 0.92 5.62
C ALA A 83 9.63 0.83 4.26
N ILE A 84 8.32 1.12 4.19
CA ILE A 84 7.57 1.20 2.93
C ILE A 84 8.13 2.29 2.02
N LEU A 85 8.41 3.47 2.59
CA LEU A 85 9.06 4.57 1.87
C LEU A 85 10.46 4.18 1.39
N ALA A 86 11.30 3.65 2.28
CA ALA A 86 12.67 3.25 1.95
C ALA A 86 12.76 2.18 0.84
N ALA A 87 11.72 1.36 0.68
CA ALA A 87 11.61 0.40 -0.41
C ALA A 87 11.24 1.04 -1.77
N GLY A 88 10.98 2.34 -1.82
CA GLY A 88 10.60 3.07 -3.03
C GLY A 88 9.14 2.90 -3.44
N GLY A 89 8.30 2.33 -2.57
CA GLY A 89 6.91 1.98 -2.86
C GLY A 89 6.00 3.20 -3.08
N ILE A 90 6.45 4.42 -2.80
CA ILE A 90 5.61 5.62 -2.85
C ILE A 90 5.08 5.94 -4.26
N LYS A 91 5.92 5.75 -5.29
CA LYS A 91 5.56 6.10 -6.67
C LYS A 91 4.47 5.16 -7.20
N HIS A 92 4.65 3.87 -6.94
CA HIS A 92 3.68 2.85 -7.30
C HIS A 92 2.37 3.05 -6.53
N LEU A 93 2.46 3.37 -5.24
CA LEU A 93 1.29 3.69 -4.43
C LEU A 93 0.50 4.89 -4.98
N ILE A 94 1.17 5.96 -5.39
CA ILE A 94 0.52 7.12 -6.04
C ILE A 94 -0.15 6.71 -7.36
N GLN A 95 0.49 5.88 -8.16
CA GLN A 95 -0.12 5.35 -9.40
C GLN A 95 -1.40 4.57 -9.10
N LEU A 96 -1.41 3.75 -8.05
CA LEU A 96 -2.60 3.02 -7.62
C LEU A 96 -3.71 3.94 -7.12
N VAL A 97 -3.39 5.04 -6.45
CA VAL A 97 -4.37 6.06 -6.06
C VAL A 97 -5.00 6.73 -7.27
N TYR A 98 -4.24 7.05 -8.32
CA TYR A 98 -4.78 7.70 -9.51
C TYR A 98 -5.53 6.74 -10.45
N PHE A 99 -4.93 5.58 -10.73
CA PHE A 99 -5.34 4.70 -11.84
C PHE A 99 -5.85 3.33 -11.40
N GLY A 100 -5.76 3.00 -10.11
CA GLY A 100 -6.29 1.75 -9.59
C GLY A 100 -7.80 1.64 -9.80
N GLU A 101 -8.28 0.41 -10.01
CA GLU A 101 -9.72 0.16 -10.11
C GLU A 101 -10.40 0.51 -8.77
N GLN A 102 -11.46 1.33 -8.85
CA GLN A 102 -12.11 1.99 -7.69
C GLN A 102 -12.46 1.02 -6.55
N GLN A 103 -12.99 -0.16 -6.87
CA GLN A 103 -13.47 -1.15 -5.89
C GLN A 103 -12.42 -2.20 -5.52
N ILE A 104 -11.25 -2.17 -6.15
CA ILE A 104 -10.22 -3.19 -5.99
C ILE A 104 -9.06 -2.61 -5.18
N VAL A 105 -8.33 -1.63 -5.70
CA VAL A 105 -7.05 -1.21 -5.08
C VAL A 105 -6.98 0.29 -4.75
N GLN A 106 -7.82 1.11 -5.39
CA GLN A 106 -7.74 2.57 -5.26
C GLN A 106 -7.98 3.07 -3.83
N ILE A 107 -9.04 2.57 -3.17
CA ILE A 107 -9.38 2.94 -1.79
C ILE A 107 -8.32 2.45 -0.79
N PRO A 108 -7.93 1.15 -0.77
CA PRO A 108 -6.85 0.69 0.10
C PRO A 108 -5.52 1.43 -0.10
N ALA A 109 -5.18 1.78 -1.35
CA ALA A 109 -3.97 2.53 -1.67
C ALA A 109 -4.01 3.95 -1.08
N LEU A 110 -5.17 4.61 -1.18
CA LEU A 110 -5.37 5.93 -0.58
C LEU A 110 -5.28 5.88 0.94
N GLU A 111 -5.87 4.87 1.58
CA GLU A 111 -5.80 4.68 3.03
C GLU A 111 -4.35 4.46 3.47
N LEU A 112 -3.60 3.58 2.79
CA LEU A 112 -2.18 3.37 3.06
C LEU A 112 -1.38 4.67 2.94
N LEU A 113 -1.56 5.40 1.84
CA LEU A 113 -0.86 6.67 1.59
C LEU A 113 -1.18 7.69 2.68
N SER A 114 -2.42 7.73 3.15
CA SER A 114 -2.88 8.62 4.21
C SER A 114 -2.28 8.25 5.57
N TYR A 115 -2.19 6.96 5.91
CA TYR A 115 -1.51 6.51 7.13
C TYR A 115 -0.01 6.83 7.12
N ILE A 116 0.67 6.58 6.00
CA ILE A 116 2.09 6.94 5.85
C ILE A 116 2.25 8.46 6.05
N ALA A 117 1.44 9.28 5.37
CA ALA A 117 1.46 10.74 5.53
C ALA A 117 1.15 11.19 6.96
N LEU A 118 0.22 10.53 7.65
CA LEU A 118 -0.14 10.84 9.03
C LEU A 118 1.02 10.56 10.01
N HIS A 119 1.75 9.47 9.79
CA HIS A 119 2.75 8.96 10.74
C HIS A 119 4.18 9.45 10.46
N VAL A 120 4.53 9.74 9.21
CA VAL A 120 5.86 10.24 8.81
C VAL A 120 5.78 11.48 7.92
N PRO A 121 5.06 12.55 8.34
CA PRO A 121 4.81 13.74 7.52
C PRO A 121 6.06 14.57 7.21
N ASP A 122 7.16 14.36 7.93
CA ASP A 122 8.45 15.02 7.76
C ASP A 122 9.34 14.35 6.70
N SER A 123 8.86 13.26 6.08
CA SER A 123 9.60 12.55 5.05
C SER A 123 9.84 13.40 3.79
N GLU A 124 11.12 13.54 3.42
CA GLU A 124 11.52 14.18 2.15
C GLU A 124 10.94 13.46 0.93
N GLU A 125 10.72 12.16 1.03
CA GLU A 125 10.18 11.37 -0.07
C GLU A 125 8.70 11.70 -0.32
N LEU A 126 7.92 11.96 0.73
CA LEU A 126 6.54 12.42 0.60
C LEU A 126 6.48 13.81 -0.03
N ALA A 127 7.39 14.71 0.37
CA ALA A 127 7.49 16.04 -0.20
C ALA A 127 7.89 15.99 -1.69
N ARG A 128 8.91 15.20 -2.03
CA ARG A 128 9.42 15.05 -3.41
C ARG A 128 8.38 14.51 -4.38
N ASN A 129 7.51 13.61 -3.92
CA ASN A 129 6.45 13.02 -4.75
C ASN A 129 5.11 13.76 -4.61
N GLU A 130 5.10 14.97 -4.06
CA GLU A 130 3.92 15.86 -3.98
C GLU A 130 2.69 15.18 -3.35
N VAL A 131 2.89 14.35 -2.32
CA VAL A 131 1.82 13.54 -1.73
C VAL A 131 0.67 14.39 -1.20
N LEU A 132 0.94 15.59 -0.69
CA LEU A 132 -0.11 16.52 -0.27
C LEU A 132 -1.07 16.85 -1.43
N THR A 133 -0.54 17.10 -2.63
CA THR A 133 -1.33 17.36 -3.83
C THR A 133 -2.17 16.15 -4.24
N VAL A 134 -1.63 14.94 -4.09
CA VAL A 134 -2.36 13.68 -4.32
C VAL A 134 -3.54 13.54 -3.35
N LEU A 135 -3.32 13.78 -2.06
CA LEU A 135 -4.37 13.72 -1.04
C LEU A 135 -5.41 14.84 -1.21
N ASP A 136 -5.01 16.03 -1.65
CA ASP A 136 -5.91 17.12 -2.02
C ASP A 136 -6.83 16.73 -3.17
N TRP A 137 -6.28 16.14 -4.22
CA TRP A 137 -7.06 15.64 -5.34
C TRP A 137 -8.04 14.55 -4.90
N ALA A 138 -7.58 13.59 -4.09
CA ALA A 138 -8.40 12.50 -3.58
C ALA A 138 -9.55 13.00 -2.71
N SER A 139 -9.32 14.00 -1.85
CA SER A 139 -10.37 14.60 -1.00
C SER A 139 -11.51 15.26 -1.78
N LYS A 140 -11.31 15.57 -3.07
CA LYS A 140 -12.34 16.14 -3.96
C LYS A 140 -13.14 15.06 -4.70
N GLN A 141 -12.76 13.79 -4.61
CA GLN A 141 -13.43 12.70 -5.28
C GLN A 141 -14.53 12.12 -4.38
N ALA A 142 -15.80 12.27 -4.78
CA ALA A 142 -16.93 11.84 -3.97
C ALA A 142 -16.88 10.36 -3.56
N HIS A 143 -16.39 9.46 -4.42
CA HIS A 143 -16.26 8.04 -4.09
C HIS A 143 -15.15 7.74 -3.07
N MET A 144 -14.14 8.60 -2.97
CA MET A 144 -13.01 8.43 -2.06
C MET A 144 -13.29 8.95 -0.65
N VAL A 145 -14.32 9.77 -0.44
CA VAL A 145 -14.65 10.33 0.90
C VAL A 145 -16.05 9.92 1.38
N GLN A 146 -16.60 8.83 0.84
CA GLN A 146 -17.92 8.33 1.27
C GLN A 146 -17.95 7.84 2.72
N ASP A 147 -16.81 7.37 3.23
CA ASP A 147 -16.68 6.85 4.59
C ASP A 147 -16.11 7.96 5.50
N GLU A 148 -16.80 8.24 6.60
CA GLU A 148 -16.46 9.31 7.54
C GLU A 148 -15.09 9.09 8.21
N SER A 149 -14.73 7.83 8.49
CA SER A 149 -13.44 7.51 9.08
C SER A 149 -12.29 7.76 8.09
N ARG A 150 -12.51 7.44 6.82
CA ARG A 150 -11.54 7.72 5.75
C ARG A 150 -11.42 9.22 5.45
N GLU A 151 -12.53 9.95 5.45
CA GLU A 151 -12.51 11.41 5.32
C GLU A 151 -11.70 12.05 6.45
N THR A 152 -11.93 11.62 7.70
CA THR A 152 -11.19 12.09 8.86
C THR A 152 -9.69 11.79 8.72
N LEU A 153 -9.34 10.56 8.34
CA LEU A 153 -7.95 10.16 8.11
C LEU A 153 -7.28 11.04 7.04
N LEU A 154 -7.96 11.31 5.92
CA LEU A 154 -7.45 12.18 4.87
C LEU A 154 -7.19 13.61 5.39
N LEU A 155 -8.14 14.16 6.14
CA LEU A 155 -8.02 15.51 6.69
C LEU A 155 -6.83 15.63 7.65
N GLU A 156 -6.67 14.66 8.55
CA GLU A 156 -5.55 14.62 9.49
C GLU A 156 -4.21 14.45 8.77
N ALA A 157 -4.12 13.54 7.80
CA ALA A 157 -2.92 13.30 7.02
C ALA A 157 -2.47 14.56 6.26
N LYS A 158 -3.42 15.27 5.62
CA LYS A 158 -3.16 16.54 4.93
C LYS A 158 -2.67 17.61 5.89
N SER A 159 -3.39 17.81 7.00
CA SER A 159 -3.02 18.80 8.01
C SER A 159 -1.60 18.55 8.56
N ARG A 160 -1.24 17.28 8.79
CA ARG A 160 0.13 16.92 9.19
C ARG A 160 1.14 17.31 8.12
N LEU A 161 0.94 16.94 6.85
CA LEU A 161 1.89 17.27 5.77
C LEU A 161 2.08 18.78 5.59
N GLU A 162 1.00 19.55 5.61
CA GLU A 162 1.03 21.02 5.49
C GLU A 162 1.91 21.67 6.57
N LEU A 163 1.81 21.19 7.81
CA LEU A 163 2.60 21.71 8.92
C LEU A 163 4.10 21.52 8.74
N TYR A 164 4.54 20.46 8.05
CA TYR A 164 5.96 20.21 7.81
C TYR A 164 6.47 20.88 6.53
N GLN A 165 5.64 20.95 5.48
CA GLN A 165 6.01 21.63 4.23
C GLN A 165 6.10 23.16 4.38
N THR A 166 5.28 23.75 5.25
CA THR A 166 5.37 25.19 5.60
C THR A 166 6.56 25.53 6.50
N ARG A 167 7.14 24.54 7.19
CA ARG A 167 8.32 24.72 8.06
C ARG A 167 9.63 24.56 7.30
N GLY A 168 9.69 23.72 6.27
CA GLY A 168 10.87 23.52 5.43
C GLY A 168 11.13 24.63 4.39
N THR A 169 10.26 25.64 4.30
CA THR A 169 10.34 26.76 3.36
C THR A 169 10.89 28.06 3.98
N ARG A 170 11.42 28.01 5.21
CA ARG A 170 12.11 29.12 5.90
C ARG A 170 13.60 28.83 6.04
#